data_AF-S4PDX2-F1
#
_entry.id   AF-S4PDX2-F1
#
_cell.length_a   1.000
_cell.length_b   1.000
_cell.length_c   1.000
_cell.angle_alpha   90.00
_cell.angle_beta   90.00
_cell.angle_gamma   90.00
#
_symmetry.space_group_name_H-M   'P 1'
#
loop_
_entity.id
_entity.type
_entity.pdbx_description
1 polymer ?
#
loop_
_entity_poly.entity_id
_entity_poly.type
_entity_poly.pdbx_seq_one_letter_code
_entity_poly.pdbx_strand_id
1 'polypeptide(L)'
;CGKKFTYNSNRQRHMAIHQDTRRHFKCDVCDKKFAAAQSRNAHVSHVHSNVPWPKRVRSSRPRAPGTRRVRRTADTSDSLDS
;
A
#
# COMPACT_ATOMS: atom_id res chain seq x y z
N CYS A 1 11.63 10.67 0.96
CA CYS A 1 10.42 10.10 0.34
C CYS A 1 9.24 11.11 0.25
N GLY A 2 9.14 12.17 1.06
CA GLY A 2 8.17 13.26 0.84
C GLY A 2 6.67 12.92 0.94
N LYS A 3 6.32 11.66 1.22
CA LYS A 3 4.93 11.19 1.32
C LYS A 3 4.30 11.63 2.64
N LYS A 4 3.14 12.28 2.56
CA LYS A 4 2.31 12.67 3.72
C LYS A 4 1.24 11.61 3.96
N PHE A 5 1.07 11.21 5.22
CA PHE A 5 0.06 10.23 5.62
C PHE A 5 -0.87 10.84 6.66
N THR A 6 -2.18 10.73 6.45
CA THR A 6 -3.20 11.19 7.42
C THR A 6 -3.23 10.33 8.68
N TYR A 7 -2.86 9.05 8.57
CA TYR A 7 -2.88 8.09 9.66
C TYR A 7 -1.47 7.69 10.08
N ASN A 8 -1.20 7.69 11.38
CA ASN A 8 0.11 7.31 11.92
C ASN A 8 0.48 5.86 11.58
N SER A 9 -0.49 4.94 11.63
CA SER A 9 -0.29 3.53 11.24
C SER A 9 0.20 3.38 9.78
N ASN A 10 -0.30 4.23 8.88
CA ASN A 10 0.15 4.24 7.49
C ASN A 10 1.57 4.79 7.35
N ARG A 11 1.92 5.83 8.11
CA ARG A 11 3.28 6.37 8.16
C ARG A 11 4.28 5.34 8.69
N GLN A 12 3.96 4.69 9.81
CA GLN A 12 4.82 3.65 10.40
C GLN A 12 5.05 2.49 9.43
N ARG A 13 3.97 1.98 8.80
CA ARG A 13 4.08 0.96 7.76
C ARG A 13 4.94 1.42 6.57
N HIS A 14 4.84 2.70 6.20
CA HIS A 14 5.66 3.26 5.13
C HIS A 14 7.14 3.35 5.51
N MET A 15 7.45 3.81 6.73
CA MET A 15 8.85 3.90 7.20
C MET A 15 9.52 2.53 7.26
N ALA A 16 8.75 1.48 7.54
CA ALA A 16 9.25 0.11 7.55
C ALA A 16 9.73 -0.38 6.15
N ILE A 17 9.39 0.33 5.06
CA ILE A 17 9.95 0.07 3.72
C ILE A 17 11.38 0.62 3.61
N HIS A 18 11.68 1.73 4.28
CA HIS A 18 13.04 2.29 4.32
C HIS A 18 13.98 1.43 5.16
N GLN A 19 13.45 0.70 6.14
CA GLN A 19 14.23 -0.07 7.09
C GLN A 19 14.43 -1.54 6.67
N ASP A 20 13.95 -1.96 5.48
CA ASP A 20 13.90 -3.36 4.97
C ASP A 20 13.31 -4.42 5.94
N THR A 21 12.93 -4.01 7.15
CA THR A 21 12.49 -4.83 8.28
C THR A 21 11.17 -5.54 8.06
N ARG A 22 10.48 -5.32 6.93
CA ARG A 22 9.22 -6.02 6.63
C ARG A 22 9.40 -7.14 5.62
N ARG A 23 10.56 -7.23 4.95
CA ARG A 23 10.77 -8.14 3.84
C ARG A 23 11.18 -9.55 4.29
N HIS A 24 10.36 -10.16 5.15
CA HIS A 24 10.61 -11.49 5.70
C HIS A 24 10.28 -12.63 4.72
N PHE A 25 9.41 -12.35 3.73
CA PHE A 25 8.93 -13.39 2.83
C PHE A 25 9.86 -13.50 1.63
N LYS A 26 10.86 -14.39 1.71
CA LYS A 26 11.74 -14.74 0.60
C LYS A 26 10.99 -15.61 -0.42
N CYS A 27 11.27 -15.43 -1.71
CA CYS A 27 10.85 -16.37 -2.74
C CYS A 27 11.72 -17.63 -2.68
N ASP A 28 11.12 -18.81 -2.87
CA ASP A 28 11.84 -20.08 -2.80
C ASP A 28 12.59 -20.39 -4.12
N VAL A 29 12.25 -19.67 -5.20
CA VAL A 29 12.82 -19.86 -6.55
C VAL A 29 13.85 -18.77 -6.89
N CYS A 30 13.79 -17.59 -6.25
CA CYS A 30 14.77 -16.52 -6.44
C CYS A 30 14.99 -15.70 -5.16
N ASP A 31 16.05 -14.88 -5.12
CA ASP A 31 16.41 -14.11 -3.91
C ASP A 31 15.56 -12.86 -3.64
N LYS A 32 14.38 -12.75 -4.27
CA LYS A 32 13.48 -11.61 -4.02
C LYS A 32 12.77 -11.74 -2.68
N LYS A 33 12.75 -10.64 -1.92
CA LYS A 33 12.09 -10.54 -0.63
C LYS A 33 10.87 -9.63 -0.70
N PHE A 34 9.78 -10.05 -0.07
CA PHE A 34 8.49 -9.37 -0.09
C PHE A 34 8.04 -9.00 1.31
N ALA A 35 7.29 -7.90 1.39
CA ALA A 35 6.76 -7.39 2.66
C ALA A 35 5.55 -8.19 3.21
N ALA A 36 4.96 -9.07 2.39
CA ALA A 36 3.80 -9.88 2.74
C ALA A 36 3.79 -11.21 1.96
N ALA A 37 3.24 -12.26 2.57
CA ALA A 37 3.13 -13.60 1.96
C ALA A 37 2.33 -13.57 0.64
N GLN A 38 1.21 -12.84 0.60
CA GLN A 38 0.39 -12.70 -0.61
C GLN A 38 1.16 -12.13 -1.81
N SER A 39 2.08 -11.19 -1.56
CA SER A 39 2.92 -10.60 -2.60
C SER A 39 3.97 -11.58 -3.10
N ARG A 40 4.55 -12.39 -2.20
CA ARG A 40 5.47 -13.49 -2.56
C ARG A 40 4.75 -14.53 -3.41
N ASN A 41 3.55 -14.96 -3.00
CA ASN A 41 2.79 -15.99 -3.71
C ASN A 41 2.38 -15.52 -5.11
N ALA A 42 1.89 -14.28 -5.24
CA ALA A 42 1.60 -13.70 -6.54
C ALA A 42 2.86 -13.61 -7.41
N HIS A 43 3.99 -13.19 -6.83
CA HIS A 43 5.26 -13.19 -7.56
C HIS A 43 5.65 -14.58 -8.07
N VAL A 44 5.56 -15.63 -7.26
CA VAL A 44 5.87 -17.00 -7.68
C VAL A 44 4.96 -17.44 -8.82
N SER A 45 3.64 -17.27 -8.65
CA SER A 45 2.64 -17.60 -9.67
C SER A 45 2.91 -16.91 -11.00
N HIS A 46 3.22 -15.62 -10.99
CA HIS A 46 3.33 -14.83 -12.21
C HIS A 46 4.72 -14.83 -12.85
N VAL A 47 5.79 -14.98 -12.06
CA VAL A 47 7.16 -14.92 -12.55
C VAL A 47 7.78 -16.30 -12.76
N HIS A 48 7.36 -17.30 -11.96
CA HIS A 48 7.92 -18.65 -12.02
C HIS A 48 6.92 -19.68 -12.56
N SER A 49 5.61 -19.47 -12.42
CA SER A 49 4.57 -20.39 -12.92
C SER A 49 3.84 -19.92 -14.17
N ASN A 50 4.29 -18.82 -14.81
CA ASN A 50 3.72 -18.23 -16.03
C ASN A 50 2.20 -17.99 -15.99
N VAL A 51 1.64 -17.81 -14.79
CA VAL A 51 0.23 -17.43 -14.64
C VAL A 51 0.13 -15.94 -14.99
N PRO A 52 -0.81 -15.49 -15.82
CA PRO A 52 -0.98 -14.07 -16.09
C PRO A 52 -1.56 -13.34 -14.86
N TRP A 53 -1.09 -12.12 -14.59
CA TRP A 53 -1.68 -11.28 -13.53
C TRP A 53 -3.18 -11.10 -13.78
N PRO A 54 -4.04 -11.29 -12.76
CA PRO A 54 -5.45 -10.97 -12.92
C PRO A 54 -5.53 -9.49 -13.25
N LYS A 55 -5.96 -9.18 -14.48
CA LYS A 55 -6.19 -7.81 -14.93
C LYS A 55 -7.09 -7.15 -13.90
N ARG A 56 -6.57 -6.15 -13.19
CA ARG A 56 -7.34 -5.41 -12.20
C ARG A 56 -8.42 -4.68 -12.98
N VAL A 57 -9.62 -5.27 -13.04
CA VAL A 57 -10.79 -4.52 -13.47
C VAL A 57 -10.96 -3.43 -12.44
N ARG A 58 -10.68 -2.19 -12.83
CA ARG A 58 -11.04 -1.05 -11.99
C ARG A 58 -12.56 -1.11 -11.93
N SER A 59 -13.10 -1.62 -10.83
CA SER A 59 -14.53 -1.60 -10.57
C SER A 59 -14.89 -0.14 -10.46
N SER A 60 -15.27 0.45 -11.60
CA SER A 60 -15.80 1.79 -11.71
C SER A 60 -17.13 1.77 -11.00
N ARG A 61 -17.13 1.81 -9.67
CA ARG A 61 -18.35 2.10 -8.93
C ARG A 61 -18.80 3.47 -9.45
N PRO A 62 -19.95 3.58 -10.14
CA PRO A 62 -20.42 4.84 -10.65
C PRO A 62 -20.49 5.80 -9.46
N ARG A 63 -19.95 7.00 -9.65
CA ARG A 63 -19.99 8.01 -8.59
C ARG A 63 -21.46 8.40 -8.45
N ALA A 64 -22.09 8.01 -7.35
CA ALA A 64 -23.48 8.37 -7.09
C ALA A 64 -23.61 9.92 -7.14
N PRO A 65 -24.52 10.46 -7.97
CA PRO A 65 -24.77 11.90 -8.01
C PRO A 65 -25.24 12.37 -6.62
N GLY A 66 -24.78 13.55 -6.19
CA GLY A 66 -25.10 14.12 -4.87
C GLY A 66 -24.09 13.85 -3.75
N THR A 67 -23.13 12.92 -3.94
CA THR A 67 -22.07 12.72 -2.96
C THR A 67 -20.94 13.75 -3.14
N ARG A 68 -21.06 14.93 -2.51
CA ARG A 68 -19.88 15.78 -2.31
C ARG A 68 -18.90 15.00 -1.44
N ARG A 69 -17.76 14.63 -2.02
CA ARG A 69 -16.67 14.03 -1.26
C ARG A 69 -16.08 15.16 -0.45
N VAL A 70 -16.43 15.25 0.83
CA VAL A 70 -15.73 16.14 1.76
C VAL A 70 -14.27 15.71 1.74
N ARG A 71 -13.39 16.59 1.23
CA ARG A 71 -11.96 16.41 1.42
C ARG A 71 -11.77 16.51 2.92
N ARG A 72 -11.43 15.40 3.57
CA ARG A 72 -10.93 15.44 4.94
C ARG A 72 -9.64 16.25 4.87
N THR A 73 -9.71 17.54 5.19
CA THR A 73 -8.52 18.27 5.61
C THR A 73 -8.04 17.51 6.84
N ALA A 74 -6.84 16.96 6.78
CA ALA A 74 -6.15 16.65 8.01
C ALA A 74 -5.84 18.02 8.61
N ASP A 75 -6.75 18.52 9.44
CA ASP A 75 -6.44 19.66 10.29
C ASP A 75 -5.41 19.14 11.30
N THR A 76 -4.15 19.44 11.01
CA THR A 76 -3.12 19.47 12.02
C THR A 76 -3.46 20.68 12.88
N SER A 77 -4.20 20.46 13.96
CA SER A 77 -4.29 21.45 15.03
C SER A 77 -2.92 21.50 15.70
N ASP A 78 -2.05 22.29 15.07
CA ASP A 78 -0.78 22.77 15.59
C ASP A 78 -1.12 24.01 16.44
N SER A 79 -0.71 23.94 17.71
CA SER A 79 -0.47 25.09 18.61
C SER A 79 -1.67 25.98 18.98
N LEU A 80 -2.18 25.80 20.22
CA LEU A 80 -2.75 26.91 20.97
C LEU A 80 -1.57 27.80 21.43
N ASP A 81 -1.38 28.90 20.72
CA ASP A 81 -0.79 30.12 21.25
C ASP A 81 -1.92 30.97 21.84
N SER A 82 -1.72 31.34 23.11
CA SER A 82 -2.43 32.34 23.95
C SER A 82 -3.88 32.06 24.38
#